data_AF-A0A6M1NUB2-F1
#
_entry.id   AF-A0A6M1NUB2-F1
#
_cell.length_a   1.000
_cell.length_b   1.000
_cell.length_c   1.000
_cell.angle_alpha   90.00
_cell.angle_beta   90.00
_cell.angle_gamma   90.00
#
_symmetry.space_group_name_H-M   'P 1'
#
loop_
_entity.id
_entity.type
_entity.pdbx_description
1 polymer ?
#
loop_
_entity_poly.entity_id
_entity_poly.type
_entity_poly.pdbx_seq_one_letter_code
_entity_poly.pdbx_strand_id
1 'polypeptide(L)'
;MLEYKNITCVTAANGIEAIQLLINGEFFDTILMDYHMPILSGLETIDKMKEIFKQNNRTVPLVVLHTSSEEHDVISAFRKNENSHC
;
A
#
# COMPACT_ATOMS: atom_id res chain seq x y z
N MET A 1 1.61 -0.46 18.56
CA MET A 1 0.12 -0.39 18.60
C MET A 1 -0.53 -1.66 18.03
N LEU A 2 -0.13 -2.13 16.84
CA LEU A 2 -0.64 -3.39 16.26
C LEU A 2 -0.11 -4.65 16.97
N GLU A 3 1.16 -4.64 17.35
CA GLU A 3 1.79 -5.73 18.12
C GLU A 3 1.10 -6.00 19.46
N TYR A 4 0.58 -4.96 20.12
CA TYR A 4 -0.22 -5.08 21.35
C TYR A 4 -1.53 -5.85 21.15
N LYS A 5 -2.03 -5.92 19.91
CA LYS A 5 -3.19 -6.72 19.50
C LYS A 5 -2.78 -8.10 18.95
N ASN A 6 -1.53 -8.52 19.13
CA ASN A 6 -0.95 -9.74 18.57
C ASN A 6 -1.06 -9.83 17.04
N ILE A 7 -0.92 -8.70 16.36
CA ILE A 7 -0.87 -8.64 14.89
C ILE A 7 0.60 -8.67 14.47
N THR A 8 0.99 -9.69 13.69
CA THR A 8 2.32 -9.77 13.09
C THR A 8 2.51 -8.62 12.11
N CYS A 9 3.56 -7.83 12.30
CA CYS A 9 3.84 -6.65 11.49
C CYS A 9 5.23 -6.72 10.91
N VAL A 10 5.35 -6.40 9.62
CA VAL A 10 6.62 -6.15 8.95
C VAL A 10 6.61 -4.71 8.47
N THR A 11 7.70 -3.98 8.73
CA THR A 11 7.84 -2.58 8.35
C THR A 11 8.75 -2.45 7.14
N ALA A 12 8.40 -1.58 6.19
CA ALA A 12 9.26 -1.16 5.10
C ALA A 12 9.51 0.35 5.22
N ALA A 13 10.75 0.79 5.00
CA ALA A 13 11.14 2.19 5.12
C ALA A 13 10.76 3.04 3.88
N ASN A 14 10.45 2.39 2.76
CA ASN A 14 10.02 3.03 1.52
C ASN A 14 9.27 2.04 0.61
N GLY A 15 8.71 2.54 -0.49
CA GLY A 15 7.93 1.73 -1.43
C GLY A 15 8.74 0.64 -2.14
N ILE A 16 10.05 0.82 -2.33
CA ILE A 16 10.91 -0.18 -2.98
C ILE A 16 11.09 -1.39 -2.08
N GLU A 17 11.41 -1.17 -0.80
CA GLU A 17 11.53 -2.25 0.18
C GLU A 17 10.21 -3.00 0.34
N ALA A 18 9.09 -2.29 0.36
CA ALA A 18 7.76 -2.90 0.43
C ALA A 18 7.48 -3.80 -0.79
N ILE A 19 7.87 -3.39 -1.99
CA ILE A 19 7.75 -4.21 -3.21
C ILE A 19 8.70 -5.42 -3.15
N GLN A 20 9.93 -5.25 -2.66
CA GLN A 20 10.90 -6.34 -2.53
C GLN A 20 10.40 -7.45 -1.61
N LEU A 21 9.75 -7.10 -0.49
CA LEU A 21 9.12 -8.08 0.40
C LEU A 21 8.11 -8.95 -0.35
N LEU A 22 7.24 -8.33 -1.15
CA LEU A 22 6.25 -9.06 -1.96
C LEU A 22 6.88 -9.95 -3.04
N ILE A 23 7.94 -9.47 -3.71
CA ILE A 23 8.67 -10.23 -4.73
C ILE A 23 9.39 -11.43 -4.10
N ASN A 24 9.91 -11.28 -2.88
CA ASN A 24 10.56 -12.36 -2.15
C ASN A 24 9.57 -13.44 -1.65
N GLY A 25 8.27 -13.27 -1.93
CA GLY A 25 7.23 -14.22 -1.57
C GLY A 25 6.64 -14.00 -0.18
N GLU A 26 6.91 -12.85 0.45
CA GLU A 26 6.18 -12.47 1.65
C GLU A 26 4.75 -12.06 1.29
N PHE A 27 3.81 -12.50 2.11
CA PHE A 27 2.40 -12.26 1.89
C PHE A 27 1.78 -11.65 3.13
N PHE A 28 0.94 -10.65 2.91
CA PHE A 28 0.29 -9.89 3.96
C PHE A 28 -1.22 -9.91 3.77
N ASP A 29 -1.95 -9.98 4.88
CA ASP A 29 -3.42 -9.90 4.87
C ASP A 29 -3.91 -8.47 4.63
N THR A 30 -3.08 -7.47 4.93
CA THR A 30 -3.38 -6.05 4.75
C THR A 30 -2.09 -5.25 4.63
N ILE A 31 -2.10 -4.20 3.81
CA ILE A 31 -0.98 -3.26 3.68
C ILE A 31 -1.45 -1.88 4.12
N LEU A 32 -0.71 -1.27 5.05
CA LEU A 32 -0.86 0.13 5.41
C LEU A 32 0.25 0.90 4.70
N MET A 33 -0.12 1.84 3.83
CA MET A 33 0.79 2.61 3.00
C MET A 33 0.69 4.09 3.36
N ASP A 34 1.81 4.72 3.70
CA ASP A 34 1.85 6.18 3.82
C ASP A 34 1.89 6.81 2.42
N TYR A 35 1.09 7.84 2.20
CA TYR A 35 1.11 8.64 0.97
C TYR A 35 2.42 9.43 0.87
N HIS A 36 2.93 9.93 1.99
CA HIS A 36 4.21 10.62 2.08
C HIS A 36 5.33 9.66 2.42
N MET A 37 5.86 9.00 1.41
CA MET A 37 7.15 8.33 1.51
C MET A 37 8.22 9.03 0.66
N PRO A 38 9.46 9.14 1.15
CA PRO A 38 10.58 9.55 0.32
C PRO A 38 10.84 8.51 -0.79
N ILE A 39 11.47 8.96 -1.88
CA ILE A 39 11.98 8.14 -3.00
C ILE A 39 10.91 7.68 -4.01
N LEU A 40 9.82 7.02 -3.58
CA LEU A 40 8.78 6.50 -4.46
C LEU A 40 7.40 6.94 -3.96
N SER A 41 6.57 7.48 -4.87
CA SER A 41 5.21 7.89 -4.49
C SER A 41 4.40 6.68 -4.03
N GLY A 42 3.58 6.86 -2.98
CA GLY A 42 2.69 5.81 -2.49
C GLY A 42 1.79 5.25 -3.60
N LEU A 43 1.38 6.07 -4.56
CA LEU A 43 0.56 5.65 -5.71
C LEU A 43 1.31 4.71 -6.68
N GLU A 44 2.54 5.08 -7.06
CA GLU A 44 3.37 4.24 -7.93
C GLU A 44 3.68 2.90 -7.28
N THR A 45 3.88 2.93 -5.96
CA THR A 45 4.07 1.72 -5.15
C THR A 45 2.83 0.83 -5.23
N ILE A 46 1.65 1.41 -5.04
CA ILE A 46 0.37 0.68 -5.09
C ILE A 46 0.13 0.04 -6.46
N ASP A 47 0.40 0.77 -7.55
CA ASP A 47 0.20 0.24 -8.90
C ASP A 47 1.13 -0.97 -9.17
N LYS A 48 2.40 -0.91 -8.76
CA LYS A 48 3.32 -2.05 -8.84
C LYS A 48 2.88 -3.22 -7.96
N MET A 49 2.40 -2.95 -6.74
CA MET A 49 1.87 -3.99 -5.85
C MET A 49 0.66 -4.70 -6.45
N LYS A 50 -0.28 -3.96 -7.07
CA LYS A 50 -1.43 -4.52 -7.76
C LYS A 50 -1.04 -5.45 -8.91
N GLU A 51 -0.01 -5.13 -9.67
CA GLU A 51 0.52 -6.02 -10.72
C GLU A 51 1.02 -7.34 -10.13
N ILE A 52 1.77 -7.29 -9.03
CA ILE A 52 2.27 -8.48 -8.31
C ILE A 52 1.10 -9.31 -7.75
N PHE A 53 0.09 -8.67 -7.16
CA PHE A 53 -1.09 -9.37 -6.65
C PHE A 53 -1.90 -10.04 -7.75
N LYS A 54 -2.03 -9.38 -8.90
CA LYS A 54 -2.70 -9.95 -10.09
C LYS A 54 -1.97 -11.19 -10.60
N GLN A 55 -0.63 -11.16 -10.67
CA GLN A 55 0.18 -12.32 -11.07
C GLN A 55 0.01 -13.50 -10.11
N ASN A 56 -0.11 -13.23 -8.81
CA ASN A 56 -0.34 -14.24 -7.78
C ASN A 56 -1.82 -14.58 -7.55
N ASN A 57 -2.73 -14.03 -8.37
CA ASN A 57 -4.17 -14.23 -8.31
C ASN A 57 -4.78 -13.93 -6.92
N ARG A 58 -4.28 -12.87 -6.28
CA ARG A 58 -4.64 -12.44 -4.92
C ARG A 58 -5.23 -11.04 -4.90
N THR A 59 -6.07 -10.80 -3.90
CA THR A 59 -6.62 -9.48 -3.59
C THR A 59 -6.22 -9.14 -2.17
N VAL A 60 -5.36 -8.14 -2.00
CA VAL A 60 -4.91 -7.66 -0.70
C VAL A 60 -5.50 -6.27 -0.46
N PRO A 61 -6.25 -6.05 0.63
CA PRO A 61 -6.74 -4.72 0.98
C PRO A 61 -5.57 -3.80 1.31
N LEU A 62 -5.63 -2.59 0.75
CA LEU A 62 -4.57 -1.59 0.88
C LEU A 62 -5.18 -0.31 1.45
N VAL A 63 -4.68 0.09 2.61
CA VAL A 63 -5.14 1.26 3.35
C VAL A 63 -4.09 2.36 3.18
N VAL A 64 -4.49 3.49 2.60
CA VAL A 64 -3.58 4.62 2.41
C VAL A 64 -3.79 5.67 3.48
N LEU A 65 -2.71 5.98 4.18
CA LEU A 65 -2.63 7.04 5.17
C LEU A 65 -2.17 8.30 4.46
N HIS A 66 -2.94 9.38 4.62
CA HIS A 66 -2.63 10.69 4.05
C HIS A 66 -3.04 11.77 5.04
N THR A 67 -2.54 12.99 4.84
CA THR A 67 -2.95 14.14 5.66
C THR A 67 -4.24 14.75 5.14
N SER A 68 -5.04 15.37 6.02
CA SER A 68 -6.33 15.98 5.64
C SER A 68 -6.21 17.10 4.60
N SER A 69 -5.04 17.73 4.50
CA SER A 69 -4.79 18.81 3.54
C SER A 69 -4.67 18.32 2.09
N GLU A 70 -4.57 17.01 1.88
CA GLU A 70 -4.22 16.39 0.60
C GLU A 70 -5.34 15.54 0.02
N GLU A 71 -6.51 15.63 0.66
CA GLU A 71 -7.72 14.91 0.32
C GLU A 71 -8.07 15.07 -1.18
N HIS A 72 -7.89 16.26 -1.77
CA HIS A 72 -8.19 16.48 -3.19
C HIS A 72 -7.26 15.71 -4.14
N ASP A 73 -5.95 15.73 -3.90
CA ASP A 73 -4.97 15.09 -4.76
C ASP A 73 -5.05 13.58 -4.64
N VAL A 74 -5.20 13.07 -3.41
CA VAL A 74 -5.38 11.65 -3.10
C VAL A 74 -6.66 11.13 -3.75
N ILE A 75 -7.81 11.77 -3.52
CA ILE A 75 -9.10 11.33 -4.08
C ILE A 75 -9.07 11.33 -5.62
N SER A 76 -8.45 12.33 -6.25
CA SER A 76 -8.37 12.42 -7.70
C SER A 76 -7.59 11.25 -8.32
N ALA A 77 -6.51 10.82 -7.65
CA ALA A 77 -5.71 9.67 -8.06
C ALA A 77 -6.44 8.34 -7.82
N PHE A 78 -7.15 8.20 -6.69
CA PHE A 78 -7.90 6.98 -6.35
C PHE A 78 -9.16 6.80 -7.21
N ARG A 79 -9.86 7.88 -7.58
CA ARG A 79 -11.06 7.82 -8.44
C ARG A 79 -10.78 7.35 -9.87
N LYS A 80 -9.51 7.36 -10.31
CA LYS A 80 -9.12 6.73 -11.58
C LYS A 80 -9.04 5.19 -11.50
N ASN A 81 -9.08 4.61 -10.30
CA ASN A 81 -8.93 3.17 -10.07
C ASN A 81 -10.27 2.56 -9.64
N GLU A 82 -10.81 1.64 -10.47
CA GLU A 82 -12.19 1.13 -10.44
C GLU A 82 -12.63 0.37 -9.16
N ASN A 83 -11.75 0.12 -8.19
CA ASN A 83 -12.04 -0.63 -6.95
C ASN A 83 -11.57 0.07 -5.66
N SER A 84 -11.61 1.41 -5.63
CA SER A 84 -11.15 2.19 -4.48
C SER A 84 -12.34 2.63 -3.60
N HIS A 85 -12.32 2.29 -2.32
CA HIS A 85 -13.25 2.82 -1.32
C HIS A 85 -12.49 3.80 -0.41
N CYS A 86 -12.92 5.06 -0.41
CA CYS A 86 -12.43 6.13 0.46
C CYS A 86 -13.24 6.20 1.75
#